data_AF-A0AAR2J5Y6-F1
#
_entry.id   AF-A0AAR2J5Y6-F1
#
_cell.length_a   1.000
_cell.length_b   1.000
_cell.length_c   1.000
_cell.angle_alpha   90.00
_cell.angle_beta   90.00
_cell.angle_gamma   90.00
#
_symmetry.space_group_name_H-M   'P 1'
#
loop_
_entity.id
_entity.type
_entity.pdbx_description
1 polymer ?
#
loop_
_entity_poly.entity_id
_entity_poly.type
_entity_poly.pdbx_seq_one_letter_code
_entity_poly.pdbx_strand_id
1 'polypeptide(L)'
;MFTAASRLDCVRASELCLKEPACSTKYRTMRQCVAGKESNSSVLAGLESRDECRSALDALKQSPLYNCRCKRGMKKEKNCLRIYWGIYQHLQGNDFLEDSPYEPVNSRLSDIFRLAPIYSGEPALAKENNCLNAAKACNLNDTCKKYRSAYISPCTSRVSTAEVCNKRKCHKALRQFFDKVPPKHTKHTHTHTHTF
;
A
#
# COMPACT_ATOMS: atom_id res chain seq x y z
N MET A 1 -25.47 17.09 5.12
CA MET A 1 -24.72 16.48 4.00
C MET A 1 -23.23 16.60 4.29
N PHE A 2 -22.61 15.60 4.94
CA PHE A 2 -21.16 15.55 5.02
C PHE A 2 -20.67 14.84 3.77
N THR A 3 -20.22 15.61 2.77
CA THR A 3 -19.46 15.08 1.65
C THR A 3 -18.26 14.34 2.26
N ALA A 4 -18.20 13.03 2.08
CA ALA A 4 -16.98 12.26 2.33
C ALA A 4 -15.93 12.81 1.35
N ALA A 5 -15.21 13.85 1.76
CA ALA A 5 -14.09 14.38 1.02
C ALA A 5 -13.15 13.20 0.81
N SER A 6 -13.02 12.76 -0.45
CA SER A 6 -12.15 11.65 -0.80
C SER A 6 -10.78 11.95 -0.19
N ARG A 7 -10.34 11.09 0.73
CA ARG A 7 -9.06 11.26 1.43
C ARG A 7 -7.96 11.50 0.38
N LEU A 8 -7.27 12.63 0.49
CA LEU A 8 -6.22 13.01 -0.46
C LEU A 8 -5.04 12.05 -0.33
N ASP A 9 -4.53 11.56 -1.46
CA ASP A 9 -3.30 10.78 -1.43
C ASP A 9 -2.11 11.65 -1.04
N CYS A 10 -1.07 11.04 -0.48
CA CYS A 10 0.07 11.79 0.04
C CYS A 10 0.82 12.61 -1.02
N VAL A 11 0.74 12.23 -2.31
CA VAL A 11 1.36 13.00 -3.38
C VAL A 11 0.58 14.29 -3.59
N ARG A 12 -0.75 14.19 -3.76
CA ARG A 12 -1.61 15.36 -3.97
C ARG A 12 -1.69 16.26 -2.75
N ALA A 13 -1.74 15.68 -1.55
CA ALA A 13 -1.71 16.45 -0.29
C ALA A 13 -0.39 17.22 -0.14
N SER A 14 0.74 16.63 -0.54
CA SER A 14 2.02 17.31 -0.51
C SER A 14 2.08 18.44 -1.53
N GLU A 15 1.56 18.23 -2.75
CA GLU A 15 1.50 19.27 -3.78
C GLU A 15 0.66 20.48 -3.33
N LEU A 16 -0.45 20.25 -2.60
CA LEU A 16 -1.25 21.33 -2.02
C LEU A 16 -0.50 22.06 -0.90
N CYS A 17 0.12 21.32 0.03
CA CYS A 17 0.91 21.91 1.11
C CYS A 17 2.08 22.77 0.58
N LEU A 18 2.71 22.35 -0.52
CA LEU A 18 3.80 23.11 -1.15
C LEU A 18 3.33 24.41 -1.81
N LYS A 19 2.05 24.55 -2.14
CA LYS A 19 1.47 25.80 -2.68
C LYS A 19 1.14 26.80 -1.57
N GLU A 20 0.88 26.34 -0.35
CA GLU A 20 0.62 27.21 0.79
C GLU A 20 1.91 27.56 1.53
N PRO A 21 2.31 28.85 1.62
CA PRO A 21 3.58 29.24 2.23
C PRO A 21 3.74 28.75 3.68
N ALA A 22 2.67 28.83 4.48
CA ALA A 22 2.67 28.39 5.88
C ALA A 22 2.91 26.88 6.00
N CYS A 23 2.18 26.07 5.22
CA CYS A 23 2.34 24.62 5.21
C CYS A 23 3.70 24.20 4.65
N SER A 24 4.12 24.79 3.53
CA SER A 24 5.39 24.49 2.86
C SER A 24 6.58 24.72 3.79
N THR A 25 6.62 25.84 4.52
CA THR A 25 7.70 26.14 5.47
C THR A 25 7.78 25.09 6.56
N LYS A 26 6.67 24.80 7.24
CA LYS A 26 6.62 23.77 8.30
C LYS A 26 6.94 22.38 7.76
N TYR A 27 6.53 22.06 6.53
CA TYR A 27 6.85 20.79 5.88
C TYR A 27 8.35 20.62 5.60
N ARG A 28 9.04 21.68 5.17
CA ARG A 28 10.49 21.67 4.95
C ARG A 28 11.25 21.57 6.27
N THR A 29 10.88 22.34 7.28
CA THR A 29 11.47 22.27 8.63
C THR A 29 11.36 20.86 9.18
N MET A 30 10.17 20.26 9.14
CA MET A 30 9.98 18.87 9.56
C MET A 30 10.91 17.91 8.81
N ARG A 31 11.06 18.02 7.48
CA ARG A 31 11.98 17.13 6.74
C ARG A 31 13.44 17.26 7.17
N GLN A 32 13.88 18.47 7.55
CA GLN A 32 15.23 18.71 8.05
C GLN A 32 15.44 18.07 9.43
N CYS A 33 14.39 18.01 10.26
CA CYS A 33 14.41 17.35 11.55
C CYS A 33 14.68 15.84 11.48
N VAL A 34 14.18 15.13 10.45
CA VAL A 34 14.53 13.71 10.25
C VAL A 34 16.02 13.56 9.93
N ALA A 35 16.55 14.45 9.10
CA ALA A 35 17.92 14.38 8.61
C ALA A 35 18.95 14.80 9.67
N GLY A 36 18.59 15.74 10.56
CA GLY A 36 19.46 16.27 11.61
C GLY A 36 19.59 15.39 12.86
N LYS A 37 18.83 14.29 12.98
CA LYS A 37 18.92 13.36 14.12
C LYS A 37 20.28 12.68 14.26
N GLU A 38 21.15 12.75 13.24
CA GLU A 38 22.52 12.21 13.29
C GLU A 38 23.59 13.26 13.64
N SER A 39 23.27 14.55 13.68
CA SER A 39 24.24 15.60 14.03
C SER A 39 24.15 15.98 15.49
N ASN A 40 25.17 15.62 16.27
CA ASN A 40 25.40 16.06 17.65
C ASN A 40 25.69 17.57 17.71
N SER A 41 24.66 18.39 17.49
CA SER A 41 24.72 19.83 17.76
C SER A 41 24.68 20.08 19.27
N SER A 42 25.24 21.21 19.72
CA SER A 42 25.34 21.57 21.13
C SER A 42 24.01 21.41 21.88
N VAL A 43 24.04 21.02 23.15
CA VAL A 43 22.83 20.63 23.91
C VAL A 43 21.73 21.71 23.85
N LEU A 44 22.06 23.00 23.89
CA LEU A 44 21.08 24.10 23.71
C LEU A 44 20.54 24.19 22.27
N ALA A 45 21.40 24.18 21.25
CA ALA A 45 20.97 24.22 19.85
C ALA A 45 20.17 22.96 19.45
N GLY A 46 20.46 21.83 20.07
CA GLY A 46 19.72 20.57 19.95
C GLY A 46 18.32 20.63 20.59
N LEU A 47 18.13 21.43 21.65
CA LEU A 47 16.83 21.61 22.29
C LEU A 47 15.94 22.57 21.49
N GLU A 48 16.48 23.71 21.06
CA GLU A 48 15.76 24.69 20.22
C GLU A 48 15.36 24.08 18.87
N SER A 49 16.27 23.36 18.21
CA SER A 49 15.95 22.64 16.97
C SER A 49 14.88 21.58 17.19
N ARG A 50 14.90 20.86 18.31
CA ARG A 50 13.86 19.86 18.65
C ARG A 50 12.48 20.50 18.88
N ASP A 51 12.43 21.67 19.50
CA ASP A 51 11.19 22.42 19.72
C ASP A 51 10.62 22.98 18.40
N GLU A 52 11.49 23.46 17.50
CA GLU A 52 11.09 23.85 16.13
C GLU A 52 10.53 22.66 15.35
N CYS A 53 11.15 21.48 15.48
CA CYS A 53 10.66 20.24 14.88
C CYS A 53 9.28 19.84 15.40
N ARG A 54 9.08 19.94 16.72
CA ARG A 54 7.79 19.64 17.35
C ARG A 54 6.71 20.63 16.91
N SER A 55 7.02 21.92 16.91
CA SER A 55 6.12 22.98 16.40
C SER A 55 5.74 22.74 14.93
N ALA A 56 6.69 22.35 14.09
CA ALA A 56 6.43 22.03 12.69
C ALA A 56 5.52 20.81 12.51
N LEU A 57 5.69 19.77 13.32
CA LEU A 57 4.81 18.61 13.32
C LEU A 57 3.39 18.95 13.76
N ASP A 58 3.23 19.75 14.81
CA ASP A 58 1.91 20.14 15.31
C ASP A 58 1.14 21.01 14.30
N ALA A 59 1.82 21.87 13.56
CA ALA A 59 1.22 22.60 12.43
C ALA A 59 0.80 21.64 11.29
N LEU A 60 1.64 20.64 10.98
CA LEU A 60 1.32 19.66 9.94
C LEU A 60 0.13 18.78 10.31
N LYS A 61 -0.10 18.46 11.59
CA LYS A 61 -1.27 17.70 12.06
C LYS A 61 -2.61 18.33 11.65
N GLN A 62 -2.64 19.65 11.53
CA GLN A 62 -3.82 20.41 11.10
C GLN A 62 -4.01 20.42 9.58
N SER A 63 -2.98 20.00 8.82
CA SER A 63 -3.01 19.96 7.37
C SER A 63 -3.59 18.65 6.83
N PRO A 64 -4.14 18.63 5.59
CA PRO A 64 -4.56 17.39 4.93
C PRO A 64 -3.41 16.41 4.67
N LEU A 65 -2.16 16.86 4.80
CA LEU A 65 -0.97 16.05 4.58
C LEU A 65 -0.70 15.04 5.71
N TYR A 66 -1.05 15.37 6.95
CA TYR A 66 -0.81 14.48 8.09
C TYR A 66 -1.62 13.18 7.99
N ASN A 67 -2.89 13.31 7.62
CA ASN A 67 -3.80 12.18 7.48
C ASN A 67 -3.82 11.61 6.07
N CYS A 68 -2.83 11.87 5.22
CA CYS A 68 -2.81 11.30 3.88
C CYS A 68 -2.63 9.76 3.92
N ARG A 69 -3.06 9.08 2.85
CA ARG A 69 -2.83 7.65 2.66
C ARG A 69 -2.47 7.33 1.22
N CYS A 70 -1.82 6.20 1.00
CA CYS A 70 -1.46 5.72 -0.32
C CYS A 70 -2.49 4.72 -0.85
N LYS A 71 -2.61 4.62 -2.17
CA LYS A 71 -3.45 3.61 -2.82
C LYS A 71 -2.56 2.55 -3.44
N ARG A 72 -2.86 1.28 -3.18
CA ARG A 72 -2.08 0.17 -3.73
C ARG A 72 -2.15 0.16 -5.26
N GLY A 73 -1.01 0.07 -5.92
CA GLY A 73 -0.92 0.05 -7.38
C GLY A 73 -1.10 1.42 -8.07
N MET A 74 -1.05 2.54 -7.33
CA MET A 74 -1.07 3.89 -7.91
C MET A 74 0.21 4.23 -8.68
N LYS A 75 0.14 5.10 -9.70
CA LYS A 75 1.30 5.44 -10.57
C LYS A 75 2.54 5.92 -9.79
N LYS A 76 2.35 6.72 -8.73
CA LYS A 76 3.42 7.31 -7.91
C LYS A 76 3.52 6.66 -6.51
N GLU A 77 3.19 5.37 -6.37
CA GLU A 77 3.13 4.66 -5.08
C GLU A 77 4.41 4.78 -4.26
N LYS A 78 5.58 4.56 -4.87
CA LYS A 78 6.88 4.72 -4.21
C LYS A 78 7.08 6.13 -3.64
N ASN A 79 6.65 7.16 -4.38
CA ASN A 79 6.75 8.55 -3.93
C ASN A 79 5.77 8.83 -2.79
N CYS A 80 4.55 8.31 -2.89
CA CYS A 80 3.53 8.41 -1.85
C CYS A 80 4.04 7.83 -0.53
N LEU A 81 4.59 6.61 -0.55
CA LEU A 81 5.16 5.96 0.64
C LEU A 81 6.32 6.76 1.23
N ARG A 82 7.21 7.30 0.40
CA ARG A 82 8.31 8.15 0.87
C ARG A 82 7.79 9.39 1.61
N ILE A 83 6.71 10.00 1.12
CA ILE A 83 6.07 11.15 1.78
C ILE A 83 5.45 10.73 3.11
N TYR A 84 4.68 9.64 3.14
CA TYR A 84 4.03 9.12 4.34
C TYR A 84 5.05 8.84 5.44
N TRP A 85 6.06 8.01 5.15
CA TRP A 85 7.08 7.64 6.12
C TRP A 85 7.93 8.83 6.55
N GLY A 86 8.18 9.79 5.66
CA GLY A 86 8.86 11.04 6.02
C GLY A 86 8.14 11.87 7.08
N ILE A 87 6.80 11.76 7.18
CA ILE A 87 6.00 12.45 8.20
C ILE A 87 5.94 11.61 9.49
N TYR A 88 5.69 10.31 9.37
CA TYR A 88 5.43 9.42 10.51
C TYR A 88 6.69 8.91 11.22
N GLN A 89 7.87 8.94 10.59
CA GLN A 89 9.14 8.52 11.22
C GLN A 89 9.56 9.40 12.42
N HIS A 90 8.99 10.62 12.57
CA HIS A 90 9.16 11.45 13.77
C HIS A 90 8.36 11.00 14.99
N LEU A 91 7.27 10.27 14.78
CA LEU A 91 6.31 9.95 15.84
C LEU A 91 6.72 8.73 16.66
N GLN A 92 7.70 7.94 16.20
CA GLN A 92 8.11 6.71 16.87
C GLN A 92 9.12 6.99 17.98
N GLY A 93 8.60 7.49 19.10
CA GLY A 93 8.98 7.00 20.42
C GLY A 93 7.94 5.97 20.86
N ASN A 94 8.24 4.68 20.71
CA ASN A 94 7.62 3.59 21.47
C ASN A 94 6.10 3.35 21.40
N ASP A 95 5.42 3.47 20.25
CA ASP A 95 4.04 2.95 20.15
C ASP A 95 3.84 1.95 19.01
N PHE A 96 3.41 0.74 19.38
CA PHE A 96 3.46 -0.53 18.65
C PHE A 96 2.27 -0.73 17.70
N LEU A 97 1.59 0.34 17.29
CA LEU A 97 0.51 0.28 16.31
C LEU A 97 0.93 1.04 15.05
N GLU A 98 1.62 0.33 14.17
CA GLU A 98 2.03 0.80 12.85
C GLU A 98 0.77 1.08 11.99
N ASP A 99 0.28 2.31 12.05
CA ASP A 99 -0.85 2.78 11.24
C ASP A 99 -0.49 2.61 9.75
N SER A 100 -1.31 1.82 9.03
CA SER A 100 -0.96 1.38 7.68
C SER A 100 -0.85 2.57 6.72
N PRO A 101 0.23 2.67 5.92
CA PRO A 101 0.41 3.76 4.95
C PRO A 101 -0.62 3.74 3.82
N TYR A 102 -1.30 2.60 3.61
CA TYR A 102 -2.30 2.47 2.58
C TYR A 102 -3.68 2.82 3.10
N GLU A 103 -4.54 3.32 2.22
CA GLU A 103 -5.97 3.38 2.52
C GLU A 103 -6.43 1.96 2.87
N PRO A 104 -7.22 1.80 3.95
CA PRO A 104 -7.85 0.53 4.22
C PRO A 104 -8.61 0.14 2.96
N VAL A 105 -8.10 -0.89 2.30
CA VAL A 105 -8.85 -1.56 1.25
C VAL A 105 -10.06 -2.10 1.96
N ASN A 106 -11.18 -1.39 1.80
CA ASN A 106 -12.53 -1.71 2.24
C ASN A 106 -13.06 -0.90 3.43
N SER A 107 -13.84 0.15 3.12
CA SER A 107 -15.06 0.41 3.90
C SER A 107 -15.86 -0.89 3.93
N ARG A 108 -16.40 -1.32 5.08
CA ARG A 108 -17.12 -2.60 5.27
C ARG A 108 -18.09 -2.99 4.13
N LEU A 109 -18.61 -2.01 3.38
CA LEU A 109 -19.44 -2.20 2.18
C LEU A 109 -18.72 -2.83 0.98
N SER A 110 -17.47 -2.48 0.67
CA SER A 110 -16.77 -3.06 -0.50
C SER A 110 -16.21 -4.45 -0.21
N ASP A 111 -16.07 -4.84 1.07
CA ASP A 111 -15.89 -6.25 1.43
C ASP A 111 -17.14 -7.03 1.05
N ILE A 112 -18.35 -6.57 1.38
CA ILE A 112 -19.61 -7.23 0.99
C ILE A 112 -19.71 -7.45 -0.53
N PHE A 113 -19.35 -6.45 -1.35
CA PHE A 113 -19.33 -6.62 -2.82
C PHE A 113 -18.13 -7.43 -3.35
N ARG A 114 -17.03 -7.52 -2.60
CA ARG A 114 -15.92 -8.45 -2.90
C ARG A 114 -16.22 -9.87 -2.46
N LEU A 115 -17.20 -10.06 -1.56
CA LEU A 115 -17.85 -11.33 -1.31
C LEU A 115 -18.86 -11.68 -2.41
N ALA A 116 -19.32 -10.75 -3.26
CA ALA A 116 -20.28 -11.08 -4.33
C ALA A 116 -19.72 -12.06 -5.39
N PRO A 117 -18.45 -11.97 -5.83
CA PRO A 117 -17.80 -13.03 -6.61
C PRO A 117 -17.75 -14.41 -5.90
N ILE A 118 -18.00 -14.48 -4.59
CA ILE A 118 -18.09 -15.74 -3.82
C ILE A 118 -19.45 -16.41 -4.05
N TYR A 119 -20.50 -15.65 -4.38
CA TYR A 119 -21.87 -16.15 -4.58
C TYR A 119 -22.22 -16.51 -6.03
N SER A 120 -21.41 -16.13 -7.02
CA SER A 120 -21.68 -16.41 -8.45
C SER A 120 -21.08 -17.74 -8.95
N GLY A 121 -20.89 -18.72 -8.07
CA GLY A 121 -20.52 -20.09 -8.44
C GLY A 121 -21.78 -20.95 -8.57
N GLU A 122 -22.09 -21.38 -9.79
CA GLU A 122 -23.08 -22.40 -10.11
C GLU A 122 -22.89 -23.65 -9.21
N PRO A 123 -23.96 -24.36 -8.79
CA PRO A 123 -23.85 -25.52 -7.92
C PRO A 123 -23.37 -26.75 -8.73
N ALA A 124 -22.08 -26.79 -9.05
CA ALA A 124 -21.47 -27.98 -9.64
C ALA A 124 -21.01 -28.93 -8.53
N LEU A 125 -21.92 -29.84 -8.19
CA LEU A 125 -21.70 -31.26 -7.86
C LEU A 125 -20.25 -31.65 -7.49
N ALA A 126 -20.12 -32.20 -6.28
CA ALA A 126 -18.91 -32.81 -5.74
C ALA A 126 -18.20 -33.76 -6.74
N LYS A 127 -17.14 -33.27 -7.41
CA LYS A 127 -16.00 -34.06 -7.96
C LYS A 127 -14.90 -33.25 -8.68
N GLU A 128 -14.95 -31.92 -8.76
CA GLU A 128 -13.89 -31.14 -9.43
C GLU A 128 -12.93 -30.42 -8.45
N ASN A 129 -11.64 -30.42 -8.79
CA ASN A 129 -10.62 -29.68 -8.06
C ASN A 129 -10.79 -28.18 -8.29
N ASN A 130 -11.19 -27.45 -7.25
CA ASN A 130 -11.43 -26.01 -7.31
C ASN A 130 -10.20 -25.17 -7.67
N CYS A 131 -8.98 -25.63 -7.35
CA CYS A 131 -7.75 -25.00 -7.82
C CYS A 131 -7.56 -25.17 -9.33
N LEU A 132 -7.95 -26.34 -9.87
CA LEU A 132 -7.94 -26.59 -11.32
C LEU A 132 -8.96 -25.70 -12.03
N ASN A 133 -10.15 -25.53 -11.46
CA ASN A 133 -11.18 -24.65 -12.02
C ASN A 133 -10.76 -23.17 -11.99
N ALA A 134 -10.15 -22.71 -10.90
CA ALA A 134 -9.56 -21.38 -10.84
C ALA A 134 -8.43 -21.20 -11.88
N ALA A 135 -7.57 -22.21 -12.05
CA ALA A 135 -6.50 -22.19 -13.04
C ALA A 135 -7.04 -22.15 -14.48
N LYS A 136 -8.10 -22.91 -14.78
CA LYS A 136 -8.82 -22.87 -16.07
C LYS A 136 -9.42 -21.49 -16.31
N ALA A 137 -10.13 -20.92 -15.33
CA ALA A 137 -10.72 -19.59 -15.43
C ALA A 137 -9.69 -18.48 -15.67
N CYS A 138 -8.52 -18.56 -15.01
CA CYS A 138 -7.41 -17.64 -15.28
C CYS A 138 -6.85 -17.81 -16.70
N ASN A 139 -6.76 -19.04 -17.21
CA ASN A 139 -6.27 -19.33 -18.56
C ASN A 139 -7.19 -18.83 -19.67
N LEU A 140 -8.49 -18.69 -19.39
CA LEU A 140 -9.48 -18.11 -20.31
C LEU A 140 -9.51 -16.57 -20.28
N ASN A 141 -8.88 -15.93 -19.29
CA ASN A 141 -8.81 -14.48 -19.18
C ASN A 141 -7.44 -13.97 -19.65
N ASP A 142 -7.40 -13.18 -20.73
CA ASP A 142 -6.13 -12.72 -21.33
C ASP A 142 -5.23 -11.95 -20.36
N THR A 143 -5.82 -11.12 -19.49
CA THR A 143 -5.07 -10.39 -18.46
C THR A 143 -4.44 -11.35 -17.45
N CYS A 144 -5.24 -12.27 -16.89
CA CYS A 144 -4.75 -13.25 -15.92
C CYS A 144 -3.70 -14.18 -16.54
N LYS A 145 -3.97 -14.73 -17.73
CA LYS A 145 -3.05 -15.56 -18.51
C LYS A 145 -1.73 -14.84 -18.75
N LYS A 146 -1.76 -13.59 -19.23
CA LYS A 146 -0.56 -12.77 -19.49
C LYS A 146 0.27 -12.57 -18.23
N TYR A 147 -0.33 -12.11 -17.14
CA TYR A 147 0.41 -11.87 -15.90
C TYR A 147 0.85 -13.18 -15.22
N ARG A 148 0.09 -14.28 -15.39
CA ARG A 148 0.46 -15.63 -14.94
C ARG A 148 1.75 -16.09 -15.60
N SER A 149 1.80 -16.08 -16.93
CA SER A 149 3.02 -16.43 -17.67
C SER A 149 4.20 -15.51 -17.30
N ALA A 150 3.93 -14.21 -17.09
CA ALA A 150 4.96 -13.22 -16.76
C ALA A 150 5.64 -13.46 -15.40
N TYR A 151 4.94 -13.98 -14.38
CA TYR A 151 5.58 -14.33 -13.11
C TYR A 151 6.18 -15.74 -13.12
N ILE A 152 5.58 -16.70 -13.82
CA ILE A 152 6.10 -18.08 -13.87
C ILE A 152 7.53 -18.09 -14.41
N SER A 153 7.76 -17.44 -15.57
CA SER A 153 9.07 -17.44 -16.24
C SER A 153 10.25 -17.08 -15.30
N PRO A 154 10.29 -15.92 -14.62
CA PRO A 154 11.41 -15.58 -13.73
C PRO A 154 11.45 -16.38 -12.43
N CYS A 155 10.35 -17.03 -12.02
CA CYS A 155 10.29 -17.83 -10.81
C CYS A 155 10.72 -19.29 -11.02
N THR A 156 10.63 -19.81 -12.26
CA THR A 156 10.99 -21.19 -12.60
C THR A 156 12.26 -21.32 -13.46
N SER A 157 12.76 -20.21 -14.03
CA SER A 157 13.99 -20.23 -14.81
C SER A 157 15.21 -20.30 -13.90
N ARG A 158 15.97 -21.38 -14.01
CA ARG A 158 17.24 -21.57 -13.31
C ARG A 158 18.26 -20.53 -13.78
N VAL A 159 18.92 -19.87 -12.83
CA VAL A 159 19.88 -18.80 -13.10
C VAL A 159 21.32 -19.31 -13.00
N SER A 160 21.57 -20.20 -12.03
CA SER A 160 22.86 -20.86 -11.89
C SER A 160 22.71 -22.23 -11.20
N THR A 161 23.81 -22.96 -11.06
CA THR A 161 23.85 -24.21 -10.31
C THR A 161 23.44 -24.02 -8.85
N ALA A 162 23.81 -22.88 -8.24
CA ALA A 162 23.46 -22.50 -6.87
C ALA A 162 22.12 -21.76 -6.75
N GLU A 163 21.71 -21.01 -7.78
CA GLU A 163 20.47 -20.21 -7.75
C GLU A 163 19.37 -20.81 -8.63
N VAL A 164 18.33 -21.32 -7.96
CA VAL A 164 17.15 -21.94 -8.58
C VAL A 164 16.33 -20.94 -9.41
N CYS A 165 16.28 -19.66 -9.04
CA CYS A 165 15.61 -18.61 -9.82
C CYS A 165 16.05 -17.19 -9.43
N ASN A 166 15.74 -16.21 -10.28
CA ASN A 166 16.02 -14.80 -9.98
C ASN A 166 14.95 -14.24 -9.02
N LYS A 167 15.19 -14.36 -7.71
CA LYS A 167 14.24 -13.93 -6.66
C LYS A 167 13.71 -12.51 -6.86
N ARG A 168 14.58 -11.56 -7.25
CA ARG A 168 14.20 -10.15 -7.46
C ARG A 168 13.19 -10.00 -8.61
N LYS A 169 13.43 -10.66 -9.74
CA LYS A 169 12.51 -10.63 -10.90
C LYS A 169 11.21 -11.37 -10.59
N CYS A 170 11.29 -12.53 -9.92
CA CYS A 170 10.13 -13.31 -9.48
C CYS A 170 9.20 -12.49 -8.59
N HIS A 171 9.71 -11.91 -7.50
CA HIS A 171 8.90 -11.08 -6.59
C HIS A 171 8.31 -9.84 -7.26
N LYS A 172 9.03 -9.22 -8.20
CA LYS A 172 8.50 -8.06 -8.95
C LYS A 172 7.31 -8.47 -9.83
N ALA A 173 7.42 -9.59 -10.54
CA ALA A 173 6.35 -10.08 -11.40
C ALA A 173 5.14 -10.58 -10.60
N LEU A 174 5.36 -11.24 -9.46
CA LEU A 174 4.29 -11.65 -8.54
C LEU A 174 3.50 -10.45 -8.00
N ARG A 175 4.17 -9.37 -7.59
CA ARG A 175 3.47 -8.13 -7.18
C ARG A 175 2.60 -7.59 -8.30
N GLN A 176 3.12 -7.51 -9.52
CA GLN A 176 2.36 -7.04 -10.67
C GLN A 176 1.14 -7.93 -10.97
N PHE A 177 1.23 -9.24 -10.79
CA PHE A 177 0.09 -10.15 -10.94
C PHE A 177 -1.03 -9.78 -9.96
N PHE A 178 -0.75 -9.68 -8.66
CA PHE A 178 -1.78 -9.38 -7.66
C PHE A 178 -2.30 -7.93 -7.71
N ASP A 179 -1.50 -6.99 -8.21
CA ASP A 179 -1.92 -5.58 -8.34
C ASP A 179 -2.76 -5.33 -9.61
N LYS A 180 -2.62 -6.16 -10.66
CA LYS A 180 -3.25 -5.93 -11.98
C LYS A 180 -4.33 -6.94 -12.36
N VAL A 181 -4.30 -8.15 -11.81
CA VAL A 181 -5.30 -9.18 -12.09
C VAL A 181 -6.51 -9.01 -11.15
N PRO A 182 -7.75 -9.03 -11.66
CA PRO A 182 -8.94 -8.91 -10.83
C PRO A 182 -9.00 -9.95 -9.69
N PRO A 183 -9.53 -9.59 -8.50
CA PRO A 183 -9.61 -10.48 -7.34
C PRO A 183 -10.26 -11.84 -7.63
N LYS A 184 -11.26 -11.89 -8.50
CA LYS A 184 -11.95 -13.11 -8.95
C LYS A 184 -11.04 -14.18 -9.57
N HIS A 185 -9.86 -13.78 -10.06
CA HIS A 185 -8.88 -14.69 -10.65
C HIS A 185 -7.61 -14.85 -9.78
N THR A 186 -7.46 -14.08 -8.70
CA THR A 186 -6.30 -14.16 -7.79
C THR A 186 -6.63 -14.73 -6.42
N LYS A 187 -7.91 -14.74 -6.02
CA LYS A 187 -8.40 -15.29 -4.76
C LYS A 187 -9.54 -16.28 -5.05
N HIS A 188 -9.41 -17.50 -4.55
CA HIS A 188 -10.48 -18.49 -4.56
C HIS A 188 -10.67 -18.97 -3.12
N THR A 189 -11.84 -18.71 -2.53
CA THR A 189 -12.19 -19.13 -1.17
C THR A 189 -13.38 -20.06 -1.23
N HIS A 190 -13.22 -21.29 -0.74
CA HIS A 190 -14.32 -22.22 -0.49
C HIS A 190 -15.23 -21.63 0.59
N THR A 191 -16.53 -21.46 0.30
CA THR A 191 -17.55 -21.43 1.33
C THR A 191 -18.03 -22.85 1.56
N HIS A 192 -17.68 -23.45 2.69
CA HIS A 192 -18.55 -24.46 3.28
C HIS A 192 -19.79 -23.71 3.78
N THR A 193 -20.90 -23.90 3.08
CA THR A 193 -22.24 -23.61 3.60
C THR A 193 -22.45 -24.47 4.84
N HIS A 194 -22.37 -23.87 6.03
CA HIS A 194 -23.21 -24.33 7.14
C HIS A 194 -24.60 -23.78 6.87
N THR A 195 -25.46 -24.65 6.35
CA THR A 195 -26.91 -24.45 6.36
C THR A 195 -27.43 -25.12 7.63
N PHE A 196 -28.27 -24.37 8.35
CA PHE A 196 -28.87 -24.60 9.68
C PHE A 196 -28.01 -24.17 10.88
#